data_AF-A0A821RKS7-F1
#
_entry.id   AF-A0A821RKS7-F1
#
_cell.length_a   1.000
_cell.length_b   1.000
_cell.length_c   1.000
_cell.angle_alpha   90.00
_cell.angle_beta   90.00
_cell.angle_gamma   90.00
#
_symmetry.space_group_name_H-M   'P 1'
#
loop_
_entity.id
_entity.type
_entity.pdbx_description
1 polymer ?
#
loop_
_entity_poly.entity_id
_entity_poly.type
_entity_poly.pdbx_seq_one_letter_code
_entity_poly.pdbx_strand_id
1 'polypeptide(L)'
;MDYFDNNESSSVSYLNSIQGIQFDGHSYALYDPNFKINDSFTINFQIKTFANNGLILWIEDPLPESSFTIEIQNRQLIARAVVNGQPYSVRTDFTKNRLCDGVWHCIQIRLEGSLLSMKVDKRHYSKSELRVHTIDLRGPLFIGGYSEKYSPTYLSVRTNYFLNGNIRNLKINEKQIDWLAPRSTTVKREFYNLSTKIMPSKNNRSFSNSPTLNKRTLHYHISLPYTVILMLVGAVLGGFYQYELIKRFTFIADLTPVQILSIFLPILIFESAFSCDPHIFIKCLGQILTLAIL
;
A
#
# COMPACT_ATOMS: atom_id res chain seq x y z
N MET A 1 -26.93 0.28 -39.10
CA MET A 1 -26.03 1.16 -39.88
C MET A 1 -25.35 2.01 -38.82
N ASP A 2 -24.34 1.42 -38.19
CA ASP A 2 -23.87 1.86 -36.88
C ASP A 2 -22.58 2.66 -37.10
N TYR A 3 -22.74 3.95 -37.34
CA TYR A 3 -21.64 4.85 -37.67
C TYR A 3 -21.26 5.81 -36.52
N PHE A 4 -21.80 5.62 -35.31
CA PHE A 4 -21.66 6.62 -34.23
C PHE A 4 -20.85 6.19 -32.98
N ASP A 5 -20.36 4.95 -32.85
CA ASP A 5 -19.72 4.51 -31.58
C ASP A 5 -18.17 4.45 -31.60
N ASN A 6 -17.53 4.52 -32.77
CA ASN A 6 -16.08 4.35 -32.88
C ASN A 6 -15.29 5.64 -32.56
N ASN A 7 -15.87 6.82 -32.81
CA ASN A 7 -15.18 8.09 -32.62
C ASN A 7 -15.13 8.52 -31.15
N GLU A 8 -16.20 8.34 -30.37
CA GLU A 8 -16.21 8.66 -28.94
C GLU A 8 -15.27 7.75 -28.15
N SER A 9 -15.34 6.43 -28.37
CA SER A 9 -14.43 5.44 -27.74
C SER A 9 -12.95 5.73 -28.04
N SER A 10 -12.65 6.14 -29.27
CA SER A 10 -11.30 6.56 -29.64
C SER A 10 -10.91 7.87 -28.92
N SER A 11 -11.77 8.90 -28.92
CA SER A 11 -11.47 10.19 -28.28
C SER A 11 -11.23 10.09 -26.77
N VAL A 12 -11.98 9.23 -26.07
CA VAL A 12 -11.83 9.04 -24.62
C VAL A 12 -10.57 8.21 -24.28
N SER A 13 -10.26 7.19 -25.08
CA SER A 13 -8.97 6.47 -24.95
C SER A 13 -7.77 7.38 -25.26
N TYR A 14 -7.91 8.31 -26.22
CA TYR A 14 -6.92 9.37 -26.46
C TYR A 14 -6.82 10.35 -25.28
N LEU A 15 -7.93 10.79 -24.68
CA LEU A 15 -7.90 11.70 -23.51
C LEU A 15 -7.25 11.05 -22.29
N ASN A 16 -7.52 9.76 -22.04
CA ASN A 16 -6.82 8.98 -21.00
C ASN A 16 -5.33 8.78 -21.33
N SER A 17 -4.97 8.68 -22.61
CA SER A 17 -3.56 8.65 -23.03
C SER A 17 -2.83 9.97 -22.73
N ILE A 18 -3.56 11.09 -22.72
CA ILE A 18 -3.03 12.44 -22.47
C ILE A 18 -2.99 12.75 -20.97
N GLN A 19 -4.09 12.54 -20.23
CA GLN A 19 -4.19 12.88 -18.81
C GLN A 19 -3.69 11.78 -17.87
N GLY A 20 -3.83 10.50 -18.25
CA GLY A 20 -3.53 9.36 -17.39
C GLY A 20 -4.56 9.12 -16.29
N ILE A 21 -4.36 8.03 -15.56
CA ILE A 21 -5.05 7.73 -14.31
C ILE A 21 -4.25 8.28 -13.14
N GLN A 22 -4.97 8.86 -12.17
CA GLN A 22 -4.42 9.23 -10.88
C GLN A 22 -4.64 8.11 -9.86
N PHE A 23 -3.57 7.78 -9.14
CA PHE A 23 -3.58 6.98 -7.93
C PHE A 23 -3.25 7.89 -6.75
N ASP A 24 -4.03 7.78 -5.68
CA ASP A 24 -4.02 8.64 -4.51
C ASP A 24 -3.22 8.08 -3.32
N GLY A 25 -2.57 6.92 -3.49
CA GLY A 25 -1.90 6.19 -2.42
C GLY A 25 -2.76 5.15 -1.71
N HIS A 26 -4.01 4.94 -2.17
CA HIS A 26 -4.94 3.97 -1.58
C HIS A 26 -5.76 3.20 -2.61
N SER A 27 -5.82 3.71 -3.83
CA SER A 27 -6.44 3.08 -4.98
C SER A 27 -5.55 2.01 -5.64
N TYR A 28 -6.21 1.05 -6.28
CA TYR A 28 -5.57 0.07 -7.15
C TYR A 28 -6.47 -0.22 -8.36
N ALA A 29 -5.87 -0.74 -9.42
CA ALA A 29 -6.58 -1.24 -10.59
C ALA A 29 -6.23 -2.71 -10.80
N LEU A 30 -7.25 -3.56 -10.95
CA LEU A 30 -7.06 -4.93 -11.42
C LEU A 30 -7.10 -4.93 -12.95
N TYR A 31 -5.98 -5.31 -13.58
CA TYR A 31 -5.87 -5.38 -15.03
C TYR A 31 -6.46 -6.68 -15.59
N ASP A 32 -6.03 -7.82 -15.05
CA ASP A 32 -6.49 -9.14 -15.45
C ASP A 32 -6.38 -10.07 -14.22
N PRO A 33 -7.48 -10.72 -13.79
CA PRO A 33 -7.46 -11.64 -12.66
C PRO A 33 -6.62 -12.91 -12.88
N ASN A 34 -6.32 -13.27 -14.13
CA ASN A 34 -5.63 -14.51 -14.50
C ASN A 34 -4.52 -14.24 -15.54
N PHE A 35 -3.79 -13.14 -15.36
CA PHE A 35 -2.69 -12.76 -16.24
C PHE A 35 -1.58 -13.81 -16.22
N LYS A 36 -0.87 -13.94 -17.34
CA LYS A 36 0.29 -14.81 -17.47
C LYS A 36 1.52 -14.04 -17.91
N ILE A 37 2.62 -14.26 -17.21
CA ILE A 37 3.96 -13.87 -17.62
C ILE A 37 4.72 -15.16 -17.95
N ASN A 38 5.10 -15.28 -19.23
CA ASN A 38 5.98 -16.36 -19.69
C ASN A 38 7.42 -15.82 -19.80
N ASP A 39 8.27 -16.47 -20.61
CA ASP A 39 9.65 -16.03 -20.91
C ASP A 39 9.75 -14.68 -21.65
N SER A 40 8.63 -14.04 -22.02
CA SER A 40 8.65 -12.69 -22.57
C SER A 40 7.54 -11.85 -21.95
N PHE A 41 7.93 -10.72 -21.35
CA PHE A 41 7.02 -9.73 -20.82
C PHE A 41 7.61 -8.33 -21.01
N THR A 42 6.83 -7.44 -21.60
CA THR A 42 7.22 -6.03 -21.77
C THR A 42 6.14 -5.12 -21.23
N ILE A 43 6.54 -4.17 -20.41
CA ILE A 43 5.66 -3.10 -19.92
C ILE A 43 6.29 -1.74 -20.21
N ASN A 44 5.49 -0.88 -20.84
CA ASN A 44 5.86 0.51 -21.13
C ASN A 44 4.80 1.42 -20.53
N PHE A 45 5.21 2.48 -19.83
CA PHE A 45 4.29 3.48 -19.30
C PHE A 45 4.99 4.81 -19.06
N GLN A 46 4.20 5.84 -18.80
CA GLN A 46 4.68 7.10 -18.27
C GLN A 46 4.15 7.30 -16.86
N ILE A 47 5.00 7.80 -15.97
CA ILE A 47 4.67 8.06 -14.57
C ILE A 47 5.07 9.47 -14.16
N LYS A 48 4.24 10.09 -13.32
CA LYS A 48 4.50 11.36 -12.66
C LYS A 48 4.16 11.23 -11.17
N THR A 49 5.13 11.47 -10.29
CA THR A 49 4.95 11.33 -8.83
C THR A 49 5.95 12.19 -8.05
N PHE A 50 5.60 12.55 -6.82
CA PHE A 50 6.51 13.10 -5.80
C PHE A 50 6.81 12.08 -4.68
N ALA A 51 6.15 10.91 -4.70
CA ALA A 51 6.26 9.93 -3.65
C ALA A 51 7.63 9.21 -3.71
N ASN A 52 8.30 9.14 -2.56
CA ASN A 52 9.60 8.46 -2.44
C ASN A 52 9.47 6.93 -2.43
N ASN A 53 8.26 6.41 -2.17
CA ASN A 53 7.92 5.00 -2.15
C ASN A 53 6.55 4.78 -2.79
N GLY A 54 6.33 3.63 -3.41
CA GLY A 54 5.02 3.28 -3.98
C GLY A 54 5.05 2.03 -4.85
N LEU A 55 4.03 1.19 -4.74
CA LEU A 55 3.84 0.00 -5.57
C LEU A 55 3.18 0.38 -6.90
N ILE A 56 3.87 0.18 -8.02
CA ILE A 56 3.36 0.51 -9.36
C ILE A 56 2.65 -0.70 -9.97
N LEU A 57 3.23 -1.89 -9.86
CA LEU A 57 2.70 -3.11 -10.45
C LEU A 57 3.02 -4.30 -9.55
N TRP A 58 2.07 -5.22 -9.43
CA TRP A 58 2.26 -6.49 -8.74
C TRP A 58 1.45 -7.61 -9.37
N ILE A 59 2.09 -8.77 -9.51
CA ILE A 59 1.50 -10.06 -9.82
C ILE A 59 2.25 -11.13 -9.03
N GLU A 60 1.51 -12.09 -8.50
CA GLU A 60 2.05 -13.17 -7.70
C GLU A 60 1.30 -14.47 -7.97
N ASP A 61 2.08 -15.54 -8.11
CA ASP A 61 1.66 -16.94 -8.13
C ASP A 61 2.19 -17.61 -6.85
N PRO A 62 1.32 -17.90 -5.87
CA PRO A 62 1.74 -18.51 -4.60
C PRO A 62 2.40 -19.88 -4.76
N LEU A 63 2.15 -20.60 -5.86
CA LEU A 63 2.69 -21.93 -6.11
C LEU A 63 3.10 -22.01 -7.59
N PRO A 64 4.36 -21.68 -7.94
CA PRO A 64 5.57 -22.01 -7.18
C PRO A 64 6.28 -20.84 -6.46
N GLU A 65 5.57 -19.95 -5.77
CA GLU A 65 6.14 -18.73 -5.15
C GLU A 65 6.88 -17.84 -6.15
N SER A 66 6.22 -17.53 -7.27
CA SER A 66 6.75 -16.64 -8.29
C SER A 66 6.01 -15.31 -8.27
N SER A 67 6.72 -14.20 -8.50
CA SER A 67 6.10 -12.87 -8.54
C SER A 67 6.87 -11.93 -9.44
N PHE A 68 6.19 -10.88 -9.89
CA PHE A 68 6.82 -9.78 -10.60
C PHE A 68 6.29 -8.46 -10.05
N THR A 69 7.20 -7.59 -9.63
CA THR A 69 6.87 -6.30 -9.03
C THR A 69 7.63 -5.16 -9.68
N ILE A 70 6.97 -4.00 -9.74
CA ILE A 70 7.59 -2.72 -10.04
C ILE A 70 7.23 -1.79 -8.90
N GLU A 71 8.23 -1.27 -8.21
CA GLU A 71 8.06 -0.42 -7.05
C GLU A 71 9.08 0.73 -7.04
N ILE A 72 8.69 1.84 -6.46
CA ILE A 72 9.62 2.90 -6.05
C ILE A 72 9.99 2.62 -4.60
N GLN A 73 11.28 2.55 -4.31
CA GLN A 73 11.80 2.45 -2.94
C GLN A 73 12.91 3.47 -2.75
N ASN A 74 12.79 4.33 -1.74
CA ASN A 74 13.78 5.37 -1.46
C ASN A 74 14.20 6.14 -2.73
N ARG A 75 13.22 6.48 -3.58
CA ARG A 75 13.38 7.22 -4.85
C ARG A 75 14.11 6.47 -5.97
N GLN A 76 14.35 5.17 -5.79
CA GLN A 76 14.84 4.30 -6.84
C GLN A 76 13.68 3.50 -7.42
N LEU A 77 13.62 3.41 -8.74
CA LEU A 77 12.72 2.49 -9.41
C LEU A 77 13.36 1.10 -9.39
N ILE A 78 12.60 0.10 -8.96
CA ILE A 78 13.04 -1.28 -8.84
C ILE A 78 12.03 -2.15 -9.57
N ALA A 79 12.51 -2.99 -10.48
CA ALA A 79 11.75 -4.11 -11.01
C ALA A 79 12.34 -5.39 -10.41
N ARG A 80 11.49 -6.21 -9.81
CA ARG A 80 11.89 -7.46 -9.17
C ARG A 80 11.07 -8.61 -9.75
N ALA A 81 11.75 -9.70 -10.06
CA ALA A 81 11.15 -10.99 -10.34
C ALA A 81 11.55 -11.94 -9.22
N VAL A 82 10.61 -12.67 -8.65
CA VAL A 82 10.88 -13.85 -7.85
C VAL A 82 10.45 -15.04 -8.69
N VAL A 83 11.35 -16.00 -8.92
CA VAL A 83 11.06 -17.19 -9.71
C VAL A 83 11.42 -18.40 -8.87
N ASN A 84 10.43 -19.23 -8.53
CA ASN A 84 10.61 -20.37 -7.62
C ASN A 84 11.29 -19.98 -6.30
N GLY A 85 10.85 -18.88 -5.69
CA GLY A 85 11.43 -18.32 -4.45
C GLY A 85 12.78 -17.59 -4.62
N GLN A 86 13.39 -17.57 -5.81
CA GLN A 86 14.68 -16.91 -6.05
C GLN A 86 14.48 -15.47 -6.54
N PRO A 87 14.93 -14.44 -5.79
CA PRO A 87 14.72 -13.05 -6.16
C PRO A 87 15.82 -12.53 -7.10
N TYR A 88 15.39 -11.82 -8.13
CA TYR A 88 16.22 -11.08 -9.07
C TYR A 88 15.66 -9.68 -9.21
N SER A 89 16.54 -8.68 -9.31
CA SER A 89 16.07 -7.31 -9.49
C SER A 89 17.02 -6.50 -10.35
N VAL A 90 16.43 -5.49 -10.95
CA VAL A 90 17.13 -4.39 -11.59
C VAL A 90 16.62 -3.10 -10.96
N ARG A 91 17.51 -2.17 -10.68
CA ARG A 91 17.17 -0.89 -10.06
C ARG A 91 17.85 0.26 -10.79
N THR A 92 17.32 1.45 -10.60
CA THR A 92 17.98 2.68 -11.03
C THR A 92 19.12 3.04 -10.10
N ASP A 93 20.25 3.47 -10.66
CA ASP A 93 21.43 3.92 -9.91
C ASP A 93 21.46 5.43 -9.66
N PHE A 94 20.29 6.08 -9.72
CA PHE A 94 20.17 7.53 -9.65
C PHE A 94 20.87 8.11 -8.41
N THR A 95 21.95 8.86 -8.64
CA THR A 95 22.68 9.59 -7.60
C THR A 95 21.91 10.81 -7.06
N LYS A 96 20.90 11.29 -7.80
CA LYS A 96 19.96 12.37 -7.43
C LYS A 96 18.55 12.04 -7.95
N ASN A 97 17.53 12.64 -7.36
CA ASN A 97 16.10 12.40 -7.62
C ASN A 97 15.69 12.43 -9.10
N ARG A 98 15.85 11.27 -9.75
CA ARG A 98 15.37 10.90 -11.09
C ARG A 98 13.95 11.27 -11.43
N LEU A 99 13.09 10.64 -10.64
CA LEU A 99 11.78 10.14 -11.04
C LEU A 99 10.66 10.74 -10.19
N CYS A 100 10.97 11.09 -8.94
CA CYS A 100 10.02 11.58 -7.95
C CYS A 100 10.05 13.12 -7.91
N ASP A 101 10.09 13.79 -9.06
CA ASP A 101 10.22 15.24 -9.21
C ASP A 101 8.91 15.93 -9.68
N GLY A 102 7.84 15.15 -9.85
CA GLY A 102 6.56 15.65 -10.31
C GLY A 102 6.47 15.98 -11.80
N VAL A 103 7.42 15.55 -12.64
CA VAL A 103 7.26 15.56 -14.10
C VAL A 103 7.03 14.16 -14.66
N TRP A 104 6.72 14.09 -15.96
CA TRP A 104 6.46 12.82 -16.63
C TRP A 104 7.77 12.14 -17.03
N HIS A 105 7.93 10.89 -16.61
CA HIS A 105 9.04 10.03 -16.99
C HIS A 105 8.55 8.83 -17.80
N CYS A 106 9.32 8.42 -18.80
CA CYS A 106 9.04 7.25 -19.64
C CYS A 106 9.78 6.03 -19.10
N ILE A 107 9.03 4.99 -18.72
CA ILE A 107 9.54 3.74 -18.19
C ILE A 107 9.28 2.62 -19.18
N GLN A 108 10.31 1.80 -19.39
CA GLN A 108 10.21 0.55 -20.11
C GLN A 108 10.93 -0.53 -19.31
N ILE A 109 10.23 -1.63 -19.02
CA ILE A 109 10.79 -2.80 -18.38
C ILE A 109 10.50 -4.00 -19.28
N ARG A 110 11.53 -4.81 -19.51
CA ARG A 110 11.45 -6.01 -20.34
C ARG A 110 12.06 -7.19 -19.61
N LEU A 111 11.35 -8.29 -19.64
CA LEU A 111 11.79 -9.62 -19.27
C LEU A 111 11.83 -10.44 -20.56
N GLU A 112 12.98 -10.96 -20.92
CA GLU A 112 13.19 -11.74 -22.14
C GLU A 112 14.13 -12.91 -21.84
N GLY A 113 13.57 -14.11 -21.74
CA GLY A 113 14.22 -15.29 -21.18
C GLY A 113 14.73 -15.00 -19.77
N SER A 114 16.05 -15.13 -19.60
CA SER A 114 16.75 -14.79 -18.38
C SER A 114 17.04 -13.29 -18.20
N LEU A 115 16.76 -12.43 -19.18
CA LEU A 115 17.21 -11.04 -19.11
C LEU A 115 16.10 -10.11 -18.61
N LEU A 116 16.29 -9.53 -17.43
CA LEU A 116 15.47 -8.42 -16.93
C LEU A 116 16.18 -7.09 -17.19
N SER A 117 15.55 -6.20 -17.93
CA SER A 117 16.09 -4.87 -18.26
C SER A 117 15.10 -3.75 -17.98
N MET A 118 15.63 -2.59 -17.65
CA MET A 118 14.88 -1.38 -17.34
C MET A 118 15.49 -0.18 -18.05
N LYS A 119 14.64 0.67 -18.62
CA LYS A 119 15.01 1.93 -19.27
C LYS A 119 14.15 3.08 -18.75
N VAL A 120 14.78 4.21 -18.43
CA VAL A 120 14.12 5.44 -17.94
C VAL A 120 14.57 6.64 -18.80
N ASP A 121 13.60 7.40 -19.34
CA ASP A 121 13.76 8.67 -20.09
C ASP A 121 14.80 8.66 -21.22
N LYS A 122 15.10 7.49 -21.79
CA LYS A 122 16.20 7.26 -22.75
C LYS A 122 17.61 7.48 -22.20
N ARG A 123 17.77 7.89 -20.94
CA ARG A 123 19.06 8.27 -20.33
C ARG A 123 19.64 7.20 -19.42
N HIS A 124 18.78 6.40 -18.81
CA HIS A 124 19.19 5.36 -17.88
C HIS A 124 18.76 4.01 -18.42
N TYR A 125 19.69 3.07 -18.39
CA TYR A 125 19.46 1.69 -18.76
C TYR A 125 20.20 0.79 -17.77
N SER A 126 19.50 -0.18 -17.21
CA SER A 126 20.08 -1.19 -16.34
C SER A 126 19.52 -2.57 -16.71
N LYS A 127 20.31 -3.60 -16.42
CA LYS A 127 19.94 -4.99 -16.70
C LYS A 127 20.47 -5.94 -15.64
N SER A 128 19.80 -7.07 -15.48
CA SER A 128 20.15 -8.16 -14.57
C SER A 128 19.78 -9.47 -15.23
N GLU A 129 20.63 -10.48 -15.07
CA GLU A 129 20.40 -11.81 -15.64
C GLU A 129 19.89 -12.76 -14.55
N LEU A 130 18.74 -13.36 -14.81
CA LEU A 130 18.14 -14.42 -14.02
C LEU A 130 18.86 -15.73 -14.34
N ARG A 131 19.35 -16.42 -13.30
CA ARG A 131 19.94 -17.76 -13.46
C ARG A 131 18.85 -18.84 -13.49
N VAL A 132 17.81 -18.63 -14.29
CA VAL A 132 16.64 -19.52 -14.40
C VAL A 132 16.31 -19.71 -15.88
N HIS A 133 15.89 -20.92 -16.24
CA HIS A 133 15.66 -21.30 -17.65
C HIS A 133 14.27 -20.94 -18.18
N THR A 134 13.25 -20.88 -17.32
CA THR A 134 11.87 -20.58 -17.73
C THR A 134 11.14 -19.80 -16.64
N ILE A 135 10.31 -18.85 -17.05
CA ILE A 135 9.42 -18.09 -16.18
C ILE A 135 7.99 -18.43 -16.59
N ASP A 136 7.23 -19.03 -15.68
CA ASP A 136 5.79 -19.25 -15.82
C ASP A 136 5.12 -18.74 -14.54
N LEU A 137 4.53 -17.57 -14.64
CA LEU A 137 3.93 -16.84 -13.53
C LEU A 137 2.48 -16.53 -13.91
N ARG A 138 1.54 -17.04 -13.11
CA ARG A 138 0.11 -16.82 -13.32
C ARG A 138 -0.54 -16.24 -12.08
N GLY A 139 -1.26 -15.13 -12.27
CA GLY A 139 -1.96 -14.52 -11.15
C GLY A 139 -2.70 -13.25 -11.53
N PRO A 140 -3.38 -12.62 -10.56
CA PRO A 140 -4.01 -11.33 -10.77
C PRO A 140 -2.95 -10.25 -10.94
N LEU A 141 -3.01 -9.51 -12.04
CA LEU A 141 -2.14 -8.37 -12.29
C LEU A 141 -2.78 -7.09 -11.77
N PHE A 142 -2.16 -6.48 -10.76
CA PHE A 142 -2.59 -5.21 -10.20
C PHE A 142 -1.65 -4.07 -10.58
N ILE A 143 -2.23 -2.86 -10.69
CA ILE A 143 -1.54 -1.59 -10.92
C ILE A 143 -1.86 -0.64 -9.76
N GLY A 144 -0.84 0.03 -9.24
CA GLY A 144 -0.93 1.06 -8.20
C GLY A 144 -1.10 0.54 -6.76
N GLY A 145 -1.44 -0.73 -6.57
CA GLY A 145 -1.68 -1.32 -5.26
C GLY A 145 -2.15 -2.77 -5.40
N TYR A 146 -2.86 -3.29 -4.40
CA TYR A 146 -3.49 -4.60 -4.45
C TYR A 146 -4.77 -4.65 -3.62
N SER A 147 -5.63 -5.64 -3.91
CA SER A 147 -6.84 -5.88 -3.12
C SER A 147 -6.50 -6.65 -1.84
N GLU A 148 -7.10 -6.29 -0.70
CA GLU A 148 -6.94 -6.99 0.61
C GLU A 148 -7.22 -8.50 0.56
N LYS A 149 -8.04 -8.95 -0.40
CA LYS A 149 -8.26 -10.40 -0.65
C LYS A 149 -6.97 -11.17 -0.98
N TYR A 150 -5.95 -10.46 -1.45
CA TYR A 150 -4.66 -11.01 -1.75
C TYR A 150 -3.64 -10.35 -0.82
N SER A 151 -2.95 -11.15 -0.01
CA SER A 151 -1.84 -10.68 0.80
C SER A 151 -0.55 -11.00 0.07
N PRO A 152 0.25 -10.01 -0.36
CA PRO A 152 1.54 -10.28 -1.00
C PRO A 152 2.48 -10.97 -0.02
N THR A 153 3.28 -11.90 -0.53
CA THR A 153 4.38 -12.46 0.24
C THR A 153 5.48 -11.41 0.41
N TYR A 154 6.19 -11.42 1.54
CA TYR A 154 7.28 -10.46 1.82
C TYR A 154 8.39 -10.46 0.74
N LEU A 155 8.55 -11.57 0.01
CA LEU A 155 9.51 -11.67 -1.09
C LEU A 155 9.08 -10.90 -2.34
N SER A 156 7.78 -10.73 -2.57
CA SER A 156 7.25 -10.09 -3.79
C SER A 156 7.28 -8.57 -3.68
N VAL A 157 6.57 -8.02 -2.69
CA VAL A 157 6.42 -6.59 -2.44
C VAL A 157 7.23 -6.18 -1.22
N ARG A 158 8.08 -5.15 -1.35
CA ARG A 158 8.88 -4.64 -0.23
C ARG A 158 8.46 -3.25 0.25
N THR A 159 7.64 -2.55 -0.50
CA THR A 159 7.02 -1.30 -0.06
C THR A 159 5.66 -1.56 0.57
N ASN A 160 5.36 -0.91 1.70
CA ASN A 160 4.02 -0.92 2.30
C ASN A 160 3.11 0.20 1.76
N TYR A 161 3.58 0.93 0.74
CA TYR A 161 2.90 2.08 0.17
C TYR A 161 2.32 1.74 -1.20
N PHE A 162 1.05 2.04 -1.41
CA PHE A 162 0.45 2.08 -2.74
C PHE A 162 0.93 3.33 -3.48
N LEU A 163 0.73 3.36 -4.79
CA LEU A 163 1.17 4.46 -5.62
C LEU A 163 0.36 5.72 -5.31
N ASN A 164 1.07 6.80 -4.99
CA ASN A 164 0.55 8.16 -5.07
C ASN A 164 1.19 8.87 -6.27
N GLY A 165 0.45 9.02 -7.37
CA GLY A 165 0.94 9.58 -8.62
C GLY A 165 0.06 9.25 -9.81
N ASN A 166 0.47 9.69 -11.00
CA ASN A 166 -0.28 9.49 -12.23
C ASN A 166 0.44 8.52 -13.16
N ILE A 167 -0.31 7.63 -13.82
CA ILE A 167 0.17 6.73 -14.87
C ILE A 167 -0.60 6.99 -16.17
N ARG A 168 0.11 7.10 -17.29
CA ARG A 168 -0.49 7.17 -18.62
C ARG A 168 0.27 6.32 -19.62
N ASN A 169 -0.32 6.13 -20.81
CA ASN A 169 0.30 5.39 -21.91
C ASN A 169 0.80 4.00 -21.51
N LEU A 170 0.09 3.33 -20.59
CA LEU A 170 0.44 1.99 -20.13
C LEU A 170 0.14 0.97 -21.24
N LYS A 171 1.18 0.21 -21.62
CA LYS A 171 1.13 -0.86 -22.60
C LYS A 171 1.79 -2.10 -22.01
N ILE A 172 1.13 -3.23 -22.10
CA ILE A 172 1.63 -4.53 -21.65
C ILE A 172 1.63 -5.46 -22.87
N ASN A 173 2.79 -6.03 -23.21
CA ASN A 173 3.01 -6.86 -24.40
C ASN A 173 2.43 -6.19 -25.67
N GLU A 174 2.77 -4.92 -25.87
CA GLU A 174 2.33 -4.04 -26.97
C GLU A 174 0.84 -3.67 -26.97
N LYS A 175 0.00 -4.38 -26.22
CA LYS A 175 -1.41 -4.05 -26.04
C LYS A 175 -1.54 -2.83 -25.13
N GLN A 176 -2.11 -1.76 -25.67
CA GLN A 176 -2.46 -0.59 -24.88
C GLN A 176 -3.65 -0.89 -23.98
N ILE A 177 -3.57 -0.44 -22.73
CA ILE A 177 -4.67 -0.58 -21.79
C ILE A 177 -5.72 0.49 -22.09
N ASP A 178 -6.94 0.04 -22.34
CA ASP A 178 -8.12 0.88 -22.26
C ASP A 178 -8.72 0.78 -20.86
N TRP A 179 -8.58 1.86 -20.12
CA TRP A 179 -9.00 1.96 -18.72
C TRP A 179 -10.52 1.98 -18.51
N LEU A 180 -11.29 2.12 -19.59
CA LEU A 180 -12.75 2.18 -19.55
C LEU A 180 -13.41 0.90 -20.05
N ALA A 181 -12.61 -0.06 -20.52
CA ALA A 181 -13.14 -1.32 -21.00
C ALA A 181 -13.76 -2.10 -19.82
N PRO A 182 -15.05 -2.51 -19.91
CA PRO A 182 -15.80 -3.12 -18.81
C PRO A 182 -15.23 -4.45 -18.30
N ARG A 183 -14.27 -5.05 -19.04
CA ARG A 183 -13.57 -6.28 -18.68
C ARG A 183 -12.16 -6.09 -18.12
N SER A 184 -11.55 -4.91 -18.28
CA SER A 184 -10.11 -4.72 -18.03
C SER A 184 -9.77 -3.77 -16.90
N THR A 185 -10.76 -3.12 -16.28
CA THR A 185 -10.44 -2.26 -15.13
C THR A 185 -11.64 -2.12 -14.22
N THR A 186 -11.70 -2.94 -13.16
CA THR A 186 -12.38 -2.44 -11.96
C THR A 186 -11.34 -1.56 -11.26
N VAL A 187 -11.29 -0.26 -11.61
CA VAL A 187 -10.66 0.72 -10.71
C VAL A 187 -11.59 0.80 -9.51
N LYS A 188 -11.33 -0.04 -8.51
CA LYS A 188 -12.04 0.09 -7.25
C LYS A 188 -11.46 1.31 -6.55
N ARG A 189 -12.19 2.42 -6.58
CA ARG A 189 -12.03 3.49 -5.60
C ARG A 189 -12.66 3.00 -4.30
N GLU A 190 -11.91 2.25 -3.51
CA GLU A 190 -12.32 2.03 -2.12
C GLU A 190 -11.84 3.25 -1.33
N PHE A 191 -12.78 4.15 -1.00
CA PHE A 191 -12.54 5.24 -0.06
C PHE A 191 -12.23 4.61 1.30
N TYR A 192 -10.99 4.72 1.76
CA TYR A 192 -10.62 4.41 3.12
C TYR A 192 -11.14 5.54 4.01
N ASN A 193 -12.32 5.36 4.60
CA ASN A 193 -12.65 6.05 5.83
C ASN A 193 -12.42 5.02 6.95
N LEU A 194 -11.27 5.12 7.62
CA LEU A 194 -10.92 4.26 8.76
C LEU A 194 -11.89 4.42 9.97
N SER A 195 -12.96 5.22 9.83
CA SER A 195 -13.88 5.55 10.92
C SER A 195 -15.33 5.09 10.73
N THR A 196 -15.75 4.51 9.60
CA THR A 196 -17.17 4.13 9.45
C THR A 196 -17.39 2.87 8.61
N LYS A 197 -17.44 1.71 9.24
CA LYS A 197 -18.04 0.49 8.67
C LYS A 197 -19.25 0.09 9.52
N ILE A 198 -20.38 0.74 9.28
CA ILE A 198 -21.69 0.16 9.57
C ILE A 198 -22.15 -0.49 8.25
N MET A 199 -22.21 -1.81 8.21
CA MET A 199 -22.83 -2.57 7.11
C MET A 199 -24.18 -3.13 7.59
N PRO A 200 -25.21 -3.14 6.73
CA PRO A 200 -26.57 -3.48 7.10
C PRO A 200 -26.76 -4.98 7.26
N SER A 201 -27.66 -5.32 8.18
CA SER A 201 -28.19 -6.66 8.43
C SER A 201 -28.83 -7.27 7.17
N LYS A 202 -28.40 -8.48 6.77
CA LYS A 202 -29.11 -9.32 5.81
C LYS A 202 -29.87 -10.41 6.56
N ASN A 203 -31.17 -10.46 6.31
CA ASN A 203 -32.10 -11.43 6.87
C ASN A 203 -32.38 -12.56 5.85
N ASN A 204 -32.16 -13.80 6.31
CA ASN A 204 -32.67 -15.13 5.93
C ASN A 204 -33.34 -15.42 4.56
N ARG A 205 -32.93 -16.55 3.94
CA ARG A 205 -33.78 -17.75 3.70
C ARG A 205 -32.99 -18.95 3.11
N SER A 206 -32.80 -19.98 3.95
CA SER A 206 -32.96 -21.44 3.79
C SER A 206 -32.86 -22.17 2.42
N PHE A 207 -32.01 -23.22 2.38
CA PHE A 207 -32.16 -24.63 1.90
C PHE A 207 -30.77 -25.13 1.44
N SER A 208 -30.24 -26.35 1.64
CA SER A 208 -30.55 -27.58 2.38
C SER A 208 -29.35 -28.54 2.11
N ASN A 209 -28.99 -29.35 3.12
CA ASN A 209 -28.21 -30.61 3.09
C ASN A 209 -26.66 -30.60 3.16
N SER A 210 -26.16 -30.93 4.37
CA SER A 210 -24.87 -31.60 4.66
C SER A 210 -25.01 -33.14 4.46
N PRO A 211 -23.95 -34.00 4.48
CA PRO A 211 -22.89 -34.12 5.52
C PRO A 211 -21.47 -34.23 4.90
N THR A 212 -20.31 -34.13 5.56
CA THR A 212 -19.83 -34.53 6.89
C THR A 212 -18.68 -33.62 7.35
N LEU A 213 -18.58 -33.42 8.67
CA LEU A 213 -17.60 -32.58 9.36
C LEU A 213 -16.17 -33.13 9.32
N ASN A 214 -15.20 -32.25 9.09
CA ASN A 214 -13.89 -32.36 9.72
C ASN A 214 -13.61 -31.06 10.48
N LYS A 215 -13.63 -31.14 11.82
CA LYS A 215 -13.46 -30.01 12.73
C LYS A 215 -12.01 -29.55 12.68
N ARG A 216 -11.76 -28.33 12.19
CA ARG A 216 -10.55 -27.56 12.51
C ARG A 216 -10.96 -26.23 13.14
N THR A 217 -10.46 -26.07 14.35
CA THR A 217 -10.63 -24.96 15.30
C THR A 217 -10.46 -23.61 14.62
N LEU A 218 -11.58 -22.91 14.39
CA LEU A 218 -11.61 -21.52 13.98
C LEU A 218 -11.43 -20.66 15.23
N HIS A 219 -10.18 -20.27 15.50
CA HIS A 219 -9.86 -19.36 16.60
C HIS A 219 -10.37 -17.96 16.22
N TYR A 220 -11.55 -17.61 16.74
CA TYR A 220 -12.21 -16.33 16.52
C TYR A 220 -11.40 -15.23 17.22
N HIS A 221 -10.50 -14.58 16.47
CA HIS A 221 -9.79 -13.40 16.95
C HIS A 221 -10.74 -12.20 16.87
N ILE A 222 -11.43 -11.94 17.98
CA ILE A 222 -12.33 -10.80 18.14
C ILE A 222 -11.49 -9.52 17.97
N SER A 223 -11.56 -8.92 16.79
CA SER A 223 -10.97 -7.61 16.50
C SER A 223 -11.88 -6.51 17.07
N LEU A 224 -12.09 -6.52 18.39
CA LEU A 224 -12.57 -5.32 19.07
C LEU A 224 -11.35 -4.40 19.22
N PRO A 225 -11.40 -3.17 18.69
CA PRO A 225 -10.31 -2.22 18.88
C PRO A 225 -10.09 -2.07 20.39
N TYR A 226 -8.83 -2.15 20.83
CA TYR A 226 -8.46 -2.16 22.24
C TYR A 226 -9.08 -0.99 23.02
N THR A 227 -9.35 0.13 22.36
CA THR A 227 -10.07 1.29 22.90
C THR A 227 -11.48 0.95 23.40
N VAL A 228 -12.25 0.14 22.67
CA VAL A 228 -13.62 -0.25 23.05
C VAL A 228 -13.60 -1.25 24.19
N ILE A 229 -12.64 -2.18 24.17
CA ILE A 229 -12.42 -3.10 25.30
C ILE A 229 -12.04 -2.31 26.55
N LEU A 230 -11.11 -1.35 26.42
CA LEU A 230 -10.65 -0.51 27.53
C LEU A 230 -11.77 0.39 28.08
N MET A 231 -12.60 0.94 27.20
CA MET A 231 -13.77 1.75 27.59
C MET A 231 -14.81 0.90 28.35
N LEU A 232 -15.10 -0.31 27.88
CA LEU A 232 -16.02 -1.23 28.56
C LEU A 232 -15.47 -1.66 29.92
N VAL A 233 -14.17 -1.99 29.99
CA VAL A 233 -13.51 -2.31 31.26
C VAL A 233 -13.54 -1.12 32.22
N GLY A 234 -13.28 0.09 31.74
CA GLY A 234 -13.36 1.31 32.54
C GLY A 234 -14.77 1.63 33.03
N ALA A 235 -15.79 1.45 32.18
CA ALA A 235 -17.19 1.65 32.55
C ALA A 235 -17.68 0.62 33.57
N VAL A 236 -17.26 -0.64 33.42
CA VAL A 236 -17.53 -1.72 34.38
C VAL A 236 -16.87 -1.38 35.72
N LEU A 237 -15.57 -1.08 35.74
CA LEU A 237 -14.85 -0.71 36.96
C LEU A 237 -15.46 0.53 37.65
N GLY A 238 -15.91 1.53 36.88
CA GLY A 238 -16.62 2.71 37.40
C GLY A 238 -18.00 2.39 37.96
N GLY A 239 -18.75 1.47 37.34
CA GLY A 239 -20.05 1.02 37.85
C GLY A 239 -19.95 0.22 39.16
N PHE A 240 -18.85 -0.52 39.34
CA PHE A 240 -18.57 -1.29 40.55
C PHE A 240 -17.94 -0.45 41.70
N TYR A 241 -18.03 0.90 41.63
CA TYR A 241 -17.55 1.85 42.66
C TYR A 241 -18.07 1.58 44.09
N GLN A 242 -19.21 0.89 44.23
CA GLN A 242 -19.82 0.62 45.53
C GLN A 242 -19.17 -0.52 46.33
N TYR A 243 -18.27 -1.31 45.74
CA TYR A 243 -17.59 -2.40 46.44
C TYR A 243 -16.27 -1.94 47.08
N GLU A 244 -16.10 -2.26 48.37
CA GLU A 244 -14.99 -1.81 49.23
C GLU A 244 -13.59 -2.20 48.70
N LEU A 245 -13.52 -3.26 47.88
CA LEU A 245 -12.31 -3.77 47.24
C LEU A 245 -11.80 -2.87 46.09
N ILE A 246 -12.70 -2.15 45.42
CA ILE A 246 -12.40 -1.26 44.28
C ILE A 246 -12.01 0.15 44.74
N LYS A 247 -12.45 0.56 45.95
CA LYS A 247 -12.06 1.85 46.56
C LYS A 247 -10.54 2.04 46.67
N ARG A 248 -9.77 0.96 46.85
CA ARG A 248 -8.29 1.02 46.89
C ARG A 248 -7.64 1.34 45.54
N PHE A 249 -8.28 0.97 44.42
CA PHE A 249 -7.77 1.22 43.07
C PHE A 249 -8.24 2.57 42.50
N THR A 250 -9.38 3.09 42.96
CA THR A 250 -9.87 4.44 42.62
C THR A 250 -9.08 5.60 43.24
N PHE A 251 -8.03 5.35 44.04
CA PHE A 251 -7.10 6.41 44.44
C PHE A 251 -6.47 7.13 43.24
N ILE A 252 -6.34 6.44 42.10
CA ILE A 252 -5.89 7.01 40.82
C ILE A 252 -7.03 7.81 40.13
N ALA A 253 -8.29 7.48 40.40
CA ALA A 253 -9.45 8.18 39.82
C ALA A 253 -9.76 9.51 40.54
N ASP A 254 -9.31 9.68 41.79
CA ASP A 254 -9.40 10.94 42.54
C ASP A 254 -8.24 11.91 42.25
N LEU A 255 -7.39 11.60 41.27
CA LEU A 255 -6.30 12.50 40.89
C LEU A 255 -6.86 13.81 40.36
N THR A 256 -6.58 14.89 41.07
CA THR A 256 -6.92 16.23 40.61
C THR A 256 -6.16 16.55 39.32
N PRO A 257 -6.70 17.39 38.42
CA PRO A 257 -6.05 17.73 37.14
C PRO A 257 -4.59 18.19 37.29
N VAL A 258 -4.26 18.85 38.40
CA VAL A 258 -2.89 19.30 38.72
C VAL A 258 -1.95 18.13 39.05
N GLN A 259 -2.44 17.10 39.74
CA GLN A 259 -1.66 15.89 40.05
C GLN A 259 -1.45 15.04 38.80
N ILE A 260 -2.48 14.91 37.95
CA ILE A 260 -2.38 14.26 36.64
C ILE A 260 -1.30 14.97 35.81
N LEU A 261 -1.39 16.29 35.69
CA LEU A 261 -0.39 17.07 34.95
C LEU A 261 1.02 16.87 35.51
N SER A 262 1.19 16.85 36.83
CA SER A 262 2.50 16.66 37.47
C SER A 262 3.11 15.27 37.21
N ILE A 263 2.27 14.23 37.05
CA ILE A 263 2.72 12.88 36.70
C ILE A 263 3.13 12.79 35.23
N PHE A 264 2.40 13.45 34.32
CA PHE A 264 2.64 13.36 32.88
C PHE A 264 3.64 14.40 32.35
N LEU A 265 3.87 15.50 33.06
CA LEU A 265 4.72 16.61 32.61
C LEU A 265 6.19 16.20 32.42
N PRO A 266 6.84 15.42 33.29
CA PRO A 266 8.20 14.92 33.03
C PRO A 266 8.30 14.05 31.77
N ILE A 267 7.28 13.20 31.54
CA ILE A 267 7.24 12.28 30.40
C ILE A 267 7.02 13.06 29.09
N LEU A 268 6.07 13.99 29.07
CA LEU A 268 5.76 14.84 27.91
C LEU A 268 6.94 15.76 27.54
N ILE A 269 7.61 16.35 28.54
CA ILE A 269 8.81 17.18 28.28
C ILE A 269 9.92 16.34 27.67
N PHE A 270 10.13 15.12 28.17
CA PHE A 270 11.15 14.22 27.66
C PHE A 270 10.84 13.75 26.24
N GLU A 271 9.61 13.30 25.96
CA GLU A 271 9.19 12.91 24.60
C GLU A 271 9.35 14.07 23.61
N SER A 272 8.89 15.26 24.00
CA SER A 272 8.98 16.46 23.18
C SER A 272 10.44 16.87 22.92
N ALA A 273 11.32 16.70 23.90
CA ALA A 273 12.75 16.96 23.75
C ALA A 273 13.43 15.98 22.78
N PHE A 274 13.04 14.71 22.76
CA PHE A 274 13.57 13.71 21.81
C PHE A 274 13.08 13.90 20.38
N SER A 275 11.87 14.44 20.19
CA SER A 275 11.33 14.75 18.87
C SER A 275 11.84 16.07 18.29
N CYS A 276 12.58 16.87 19.06
CA CYS A 276 13.07 18.18 18.64
C CYS A 276 14.48 18.08 18.06
N ASP A 277 14.73 18.79 16.95
CA ASP A 277 16.07 18.82 16.35
C ASP A 277 17.10 19.39 17.36
N PRO A 278 18.22 18.68 17.61
CA PRO A 278 19.16 19.04 18.69
C PRO A 278 19.77 20.44 18.50
N HIS A 279 19.90 20.90 17.25
CA HIS A 279 20.39 22.24 16.94
C HIS A 279 19.42 23.34 17.41
N ILE A 280 18.10 23.12 17.29
CA ILE A 280 17.07 24.07 17.73
C ILE A 280 17.01 24.09 19.25
N PHE A 281 17.07 22.92 19.88
CA PHE A 281 17.06 22.79 21.33
C PHE A 281 18.21 23.56 22.00
N ILE A 282 19.45 23.39 21.51
CA ILE A 282 20.63 24.09 22.06
C ILE A 282 20.51 25.61 21.87
N LYS A 283 19.96 26.07 20.74
CA LYS A 283 19.78 27.50 20.47
C LYS A 283 18.73 28.15 21.40
N CYS A 284 17.69 27.41 21.78
CA CYS A 284 16.63 27.90 22.67
C CYS A 284 16.96 27.75 24.16
N LEU A 285 17.84 26.81 24.54
CA LEU A 285 18.19 26.51 25.94
C LEU A 285 18.61 27.76 26.74
N GLY A 286 19.44 28.62 26.14
CA GLY A 286 19.93 29.83 26.80
C GLY A 286 18.82 30.84 27.13
N GLN A 287 17.85 31.00 26.21
CA GLN A 287 16.70 31.89 26.41
C GLN A 287 15.76 31.34 27.49
N ILE A 288 15.55 30.01 27.51
CA ILE A 288 14.71 29.34 28.50
C ILE A 288 15.32 29.43 29.90
N LEU A 289 16.63 29.19 30.05
CA LEU A 289 17.32 29.33 31.34
C LEU A 289 17.30 30.77 31.86
N THR A 290 17.43 31.75 30.97
CA THR A 290 17.35 33.18 31.35
C THR A 290 15.95 33.54 31.82
N LEU A 291 14.90 33.02 31.18
CA LEU A 291 13.50 33.23 31.58
C LEU A 291 13.14 32.49 32.89
N ALA A 292 13.76 31.34 33.15
CA ALA A 292 13.46 30.54 34.33
C ALA A 292 14.09 31.09 35.64
N ILE A 293 15.12 31.93 35.51
CA ILE A 293 15.81 32.56 36.66
C ILE A 293 15.15 33.89 37.06
N LEU A 294 14.39 34.50 36.15
CA LEU A 294 13.75 35.81 36.29
C LEU A 294 12.30 35.64 36.79
#